data_AF-A0AAJ1K8Q0-F1
#
_entry.id   AF-A0AAJ1K8Q0-F1
#
_cell.length_a   1.000
_cell.length_b   1.000
_cell.length_c   1.000
_cell.angle_alpha   90.00
_cell.angle_beta   90.00
_cell.angle_gamma   90.00
#
_symmetry.space_group_name_H-M   'P 1'
#
loop_
_entity.id
_entity.type
_entity.pdbx_description
1 polymer ?
#
loop_
_entity_poly.entity_id
_entity_poly.type
_entity_poly.pdbx_seq_one_letter_code
_entity_poly.pdbx_strand_id
1 'polypeptide(L)'
;MKCINCGQLCEGNQLNCESCQRTLHTEQSEGSSLIDKELEVYVGRQYPYYKRKWELEEKRIARWSWNGWAAIFNVGWLGYRKYYLPAALFVVLLLACDAFSYYMGFNVALPIINMVPLTFLLLVFILFGMAIFANGLYYQFAERRIYRIKAREIQDGSVEKYLIRDSGGTSKMGATIVTILAVASIFISHFFFPTDRDIIQKVRTSSLYEYPFFSIGESFENYFRNPGWAYYRGTEGLELVEFQGDSPDMPRKKVTIQFVVDYKLGEIEPYSLMINGESKNEEEFLKIMDEIFKVQNPFDIEDGLQVKEIEKEKEVDSRALYPLLFLYIRK
;
A
#
# COMPACT_ATOMS: atom_id res chain seq x y z
N MET A 1 27.60 -5.50 29.54
CA MET A 1 26.62 -5.48 28.41
C MET A 1 26.97 -6.62 27.44
N LYS A 2 26.07 -7.03 26.53
CA LYS A 2 26.43 -8.01 25.49
C LYS A 2 27.10 -7.31 24.31
N CYS A 3 28.17 -7.91 23.79
CA CYS A 3 28.89 -7.43 22.63
C CYS A 3 27.98 -7.37 21.40
N ILE A 4 28.00 -6.26 20.67
CA ILE A 4 27.21 -6.08 19.44
C ILE A 4 27.68 -7.00 18.30
N ASN A 5 28.96 -7.42 18.34
CA ASN A 5 29.57 -8.24 17.29
C ASN A 5 29.51 -9.74 17.59
N CYS A 6 29.74 -10.21 18.83
CA CYS A 6 29.75 -11.64 19.16
C CYS A 6 28.63 -12.10 20.11
N GLY A 7 27.92 -11.16 20.77
CA GLY A 7 26.85 -11.48 21.71
C GLY A 7 27.30 -12.00 23.09
N GLN A 8 28.60 -12.19 23.32
CA GLN A 8 29.15 -12.54 24.64
C GLN A 8 29.07 -11.36 25.62
N LEU A 9 29.09 -11.64 26.92
CA LEU A 9 29.17 -10.61 27.96
C LEU A 9 30.54 -9.93 27.91
N CYS A 10 30.57 -8.62 27.67
CA CYS A 10 31.79 -7.82 27.77
C CYS A 10 32.08 -7.51 29.23
N GLU A 11 33.36 -7.59 29.63
CA GLU A 11 33.84 -6.97 30.87
C GLU A 11 33.81 -5.45 30.71
N GLY A 12 33.02 -4.78 31.54
CA GLY A 12 32.81 -3.33 31.50
C GLY A 12 31.64 -2.84 30.63
N ASN A 13 31.48 -1.52 30.57
CA ASN A 13 30.43 -0.82 29.81
C ASN A 13 30.75 -0.70 28.31
N GLN A 14 31.52 -1.62 27.74
CA GLN A 14 31.91 -1.58 26.33
C GLN A 14 30.96 -2.41 25.46
N LEU A 15 30.55 -1.84 24.32
CA LEU A 15 29.65 -2.50 23.35
C LEU A 15 30.37 -3.48 22.42
N ASN A 16 31.71 -3.50 22.43
CA ASN A 16 32.52 -4.35 21.55
C ASN A 16 33.60 -5.05 22.39
N CYS A 17 33.68 -6.38 22.28
CA CYS A 17 34.56 -7.20 23.12
C CYS A 17 36.03 -7.08 22.72
N GLU A 18 36.98 -7.24 23.64
CA GLU A 18 38.42 -7.10 23.33
C GLU A 18 38.89 -8.13 22.28
N SER A 19 38.35 -9.36 22.30
CA SER A 19 38.54 -10.37 21.24
C SER A 19 38.10 -9.83 19.88
N CYS A 20 36.91 -9.25 19.83
CA CYS A 20 36.30 -8.64 18.65
C CYS A 20 37.06 -7.42 18.12
N GLN A 21 37.73 -6.68 19.02
CA GLN A 21 38.59 -5.54 18.68
C GLN A 21 39.95 -6.00 18.16
N ARG A 22 40.55 -7.05 18.75
CA ARG A 22 41.84 -7.61 18.28
C ARG A 22 41.74 -8.25 16.89
N THR A 23 40.63 -8.93 16.56
CA THR A 23 40.43 -9.51 15.21
C THR A 23 40.43 -8.43 14.12
N LEU A 24 40.01 -7.20 14.44
CA LEU A 24 39.98 -6.09 13.47
C LEU A 24 41.36 -5.49 13.19
N HIS A 25 42.32 -5.62 14.11
CA HIS A 25 43.62 -4.92 14.01
C HIS A 25 44.80 -5.80 13.57
N THR A 26 44.77 -7.11 13.80
CA THR A 26 45.94 -7.98 13.53
C THR A 26 45.92 -8.63 12.14
N GLU A 27 44.80 -8.60 11.41
CA GLU A 27 44.57 -9.42 10.21
C GLU A 27 44.70 -8.71 8.84
N GLN A 28 45.19 -7.46 8.79
CA GLN A 28 45.13 -6.64 7.57
C GLN A 28 45.96 -7.15 6.35
N SER A 29 46.84 -8.16 6.48
CA SER A 29 47.55 -8.75 5.32
C SER A 29 47.33 -10.26 5.10
N GLU A 30 47.19 -11.08 6.16
CA GLU A 30 46.88 -12.52 6.05
C GLU A 30 45.36 -12.81 6.11
N GLY A 31 44.60 -12.02 6.89
CA GLY A 31 43.16 -12.19 7.10
C GLY A 31 42.31 -11.90 5.86
N SER A 32 42.79 -11.04 4.95
CA SER A 32 42.18 -10.83 3.63
C SER A 32 42.03 -12.14 2.85
N SER A 33 43.02 -13.04 2.92
CA SER A 33 42.95 -14.34 2.23
C SER A 33 42.09 -15.38 2.95
N LEU A 34 41.95 -15.26 4.28
CA LEU A 34 41.16 -16.16 5.11
C LEU A 34 39.68 -15.84 5.02
N ILE A 35 39.32 -14.56 5.13
CA ILE A 35 37.93 -14.11 4.96
C ILE A 35 37.43 -14.38 3.54
N ASP A 36 38.29 -14.30 2.53
CA ASP A 36 37.97 -14.62 1.13
C ASP A 36 37.52 -16.10 0.99
N LYS A 37 38.22 -17.03 1.63
CA LYS A 37 37.83 -18.47 1.66
C LYS A 37 36.52 -18.68 2.42
N GLU A 38 36.29 -17.95 3.49
CA GLU A 38 35.07 -18.05 4.28
C GLU A 38 33.86 -17.46 3.57
N LEU A 39 34.06 -16.34 2.86
CA LEU A 39 33.08 -15.74 1.96
C LEU A 39 32.77 -16.66 0.79
N GLU A 40 33.75 -17.39 0.26
CA GLU A 40 33.50 -18.42 -0.76
C GLU A 40 32.57 -19.51 -0.24
N VAL A 41 32.81 -20.02 0.97
CA VAL A 41 31.93 -21.01 1.61
C VAL A 41 30.54 -20.44 1.89
N TYR A 42 30.47 -19.20 2.40
CA TYR A 42 29.21 -18.54 2.73
C TYR A 42 28.37 -18.23 1.50
N VAL A 43 28.98 -17.68 0.44
CA VAL A 43 28.27 -17.30 -0.79
C VAL A 43 27.94 -18.53 -1.65
N GLY A 44 28.83 -19.52 -1.65
CA GLY A 44 28.74 -20.72 -2.46
C GLY A 44 28.96 -20.43 -3.95
N ARG A 45 28.17 -21.10 -4.81
CA ARG A 45 28.37 -21.11 -6.28
C ARG A 45 28.46 -19.72 -6.94
N GLN A 46 27.84 -18.70 -6.36
CA GLN A 46 27.82 -17.34 -6.92
C GLN A 46 29.03 -16.51 -6.50
N TYR A 47 29.97 -17.07 -5.75
CA TYR A 47 31.09 -16.35 -5.19
C TYR A 47 31.95 -15.61 -6.23
N PRO A 48 32.33 -16.22 -7.37
CA PRO A 48 33.14 -15.52 -8.38
C PRO A 48 32.46 -14.25 -8.92
N TYR A 49 31.13 -14.25 -9.01
CA TYR A 49 30.37 -13.06 -9.41
C TYR A 49 30.49 -11.94 -8.36
N TYR A 50 30.28 -12.27 -7.09
CA TYR A 50 30.32 -11.29 -6.01
C TYR A 50 31.73 -10.79 -5.74
N LYS A 51 32.73 -11.68 -5.75
CA LYS A 51 34.14 -11.31 -5.60
C LYS A 51 34.56 -10.24 -6.61
N ARG A 52 34.28 -10.46 -7.90
CA ARG A 52 34.57 -9.47 -8.95
C ARG A 52 33.85 -8.14 -8.69
N LYS A 53 32.63 -8.16 -8.18
CA LYS A 53 31.87 -6.93 -7.88
C LYS A 53 32.45 -6.17 -6.69
N TRP A 54 32.82 -6.87 -5.62
CA TRP A 54 33.42 -6.28 -4.43
C TRP A 54 34.80 -5.69 -4.71
N GLU A 55 35.65 -6.39 -5.49
CA GLU A 55 36.94 -5.85 -5.95
C GLU A 55 36.77 -4.58 -6.81
N LEU A 56 35.68 -4.51 -7.61
CA LEU A 56 35.35 -3.30 -8.36
C LEU A 56 34.88 -2.16 -7.46
N GLU A 57 34.11 -2.46 -6.41
CA GLU A 57 33.68 -1.47 -5.42
C GLU A 57 34.88 -0.91 -4.65
N GLU A 58 35.80 -1.76 -4.22
CA GLU A 58 37.00 -1.34 -3.50
C GLU A 58 37.89 -0.40 -4.32
N LYS A 59 38.00 -0.63 -5.62
CA LYS A 59 38.78 0.22 -6.54
C LYS A 59 38.10 1.55 -6.88
N ARG A 60 36.80 1.71 -6.64
CA ARG A 60 36.03 2.90 -7.02
C ARG A 60 35.87 3.86 -5.85
N ILE A 61 36.02 5.15 -6.12
CA ILE A 61 35.77 6.22 -5.13
C ILE A 61 34.35 6.12 -4.54
N ALA A 62 33.35 5.88 -5.39
CA ALA A 62 31.96 5.78 -4.96
C ALA A 62 31.65 4.48 -4.18
N ARG A 63 32.49 3.43 -4.27
CA ARG A 63 32.30 2.11 -3.63
C ARG A 63 30.97 1.40 -3.92
N TRP A 64 30.34 1.68 -5.07
CA TRP A 64 29.09 1.04 -5.48
C TRP A 64 29.22 0.24 -6.78
N SER A 65 28.41 -0.81 -6.89
CA SER A 65 28.33 -1.63 -8.10
C SER A 65 26.90 -2.08 -8.40
N TRP A 66 26.59 -2.12 -9.70
CA TRP A 66 25.27 -2.53 -10.17
C TRP A 66 24.99 -4.02 -9.93
N ASN A 67 23.85 -4.31 -9.30
CA ASN A 67 23.24 -5.62 -9.15
C ASN A 67 21.84 -5.65 -9.79
N GLY A 68 21.76 -6.19 -11.01
CA GLY A 68 20.50 -6.29 -11.75
C GLY A 68 19.47 -7.24 -11.13
N TRP A 69 19.92 -8.27 -10.40
CA TRP A 69 18.99 -9.19 -9.72
C TRP A 69 18.29 -8.51 -8.54
N ALA A 70 19.01 -7.68 -7.79
CA ALA A 70 18.43 -6.84 -6.75
C ALA A 70 17.50 -5.76 -7.33
N ALA A 71 17.77 -5.25 -8.53
CA ALA A 71 16.86 -4.32 -9.22
C ALA A 71 15.51 -4.98 -9.55
N ILE A 72 15.55 -6.17 -10.18
CA ILE A 72 14.35 -6.86 -10.69
C ILE A 72 13.54 -7.50 -9.55
N PHE A 73 14.21 -8.19 -8.63
CA PHE A 73 13.53 -8.95 -7.56
C PHE A 73 13.39 -8.17 -6.25
N ASN A 74 14.05 -7.01 -6.12
CA ASN A 74 14.00 -6.12 -4.97
C ASN A 74 14.06 -6.86 -3.61
N VAL A 75 13.07 -6.72 -2.74
CA VAL A 75 12.95 -7.48 -1.47
C VAL A 75 13.04 -9.00 -1.62
N GLY A 76 12.58 -9.56 -2.73
CA GLY A 76 12.71 -10.99 -3.02
C GLY A 76 14.17 -11.44 -3.12
N TRP A 77 15.06 -10.57 -3.58
CA TRP A 77 16.51 -10.83 -3.58
C TRP A 77 17.08 -10.89 -2.16
N LEU A 78 16.59 -10.05 -1.23
CA LEU A 78 16.97 -10.13 0.19
C LEU A 78 16.56 -11.47 0.79
N GLY A 79 15.32 -11.91 0.53
CA GLY A 79 14.85 -13.24 0.94
C GLY A 79 15.68 -14.38 0.34
N TYR A 80 16.03 -14.26 -0.96
CA TYR A 80 16.88 -15.22 -1.66
C TYR A 80 18.26 -15.37 -1.01
N ARG A 81 18.85 -14.29 -0.50
CA ARG A 81 20.16 -14.29 0.17
C ARG A 81 20.07 -14.43 1.69
N LYS A 82 18.91 -14.86 2.20
CA LYS A 82 18.62 -15.06 3.64
C LYS A 82 18.81 -13.79 4.49
N TYR A 83 18.62 -12.62 3.88
CA TYR A 83 18.76 -11.33 4.53
C TYR A 83 17.40 -10.84 5.08
N TYR A 84 16.82 -11.61 5.99
CA TYR A 84 15.41 -11.45 6.40
C TYR A 84 15.12 -10.21 7.25
N LEU A 85 16.06 -9.78 8.10
CA LEU A 85 15.83 -8.62 8.97
C LEU A 85 15.65 -7.31 8.17
N PRO A 86 16.56 -6.92 7.25
CA PRO A 86 16.31 -5.76 6.41
C PRO A 86 15.13 -5.95 5.46
N ALA A 87 14.85 -7.18 5.02
CA ALA A 87 13.65 -7.44 4.23
C ALA A 87 12.38 -7.06 5.02
N ALA A 88 12.29 -7.47 6.28
CA ALA A 88 11.19 -7.09 7.16
C ALA A 88 11.15 -5.58 7.44
N LEU A 89 12.29 -4.96 7.74
CA LEU A 89 12.38 -3.52 7.95
C LEU A 89 11.96 -2.72 6.72
N PHE A 90 12.30 -3.20 5.52
CA PHE A 90 11.88 -2.58 4.27
C PHE A 90 10.37 -2.65 4.09
N VAL A 91 9.74 -3.80 4.34
CA VAL A 91 8.27 -3.94 4.28
C VAL A 91 7.59 -3.01 5.29
N VAL A 92 8.10 -2.93 6.52
CA VAL A 92 7.58 -1.99 7.54
C VAL A 92 7.75 -0.54 7.09
N LEU A 93 8.89 -0.20 6.49
CA LEU A 93 9.15 1.14 5.96
C LEU A 93 8.16 1.52 4.86
N LEU A 94 7.80 0.59 3.96
CA LEU A 94 6.79 0.85 2.93
C LEU A 94 5.43 1.19 3.56
N LEU A 95 4.96 0.39 4.52
CA LEU A 95 3.71 0.64 5.23
C LEU A 95 3.75 1.97 6.00
N ALA A 96 4.89 2.31 6.61
CA ALA A 96 5.07 3.57 7.32
C ALA A 96 5.02 4.77 6.38
N CYS A 97 5.61 4.66 5.18
CA CYS A 97 5.54 5.69 4.15
C CYS A 97 4.10 5.92 3.67
N ASP A 98 3.34 4.83 3.43
CA ASP A 98 1.95 4.93 3.00
C ASP A 98 1.07 5.55 4.09
N ALA A 99 1.21 5.09 5.33
CA ALA A 99 0.52 5.68 6.48
C ALA A 99 0.84 7.18 6.63
N PHE A 100 2.12 7.53 6.53
CA PHE A 100 2.55 8.93 6.58
C PHE A 100 1.94 9.76 5.44
N SER A 101 1.94 9.25 4.21
CA SER A 101 1.33 9.90 3.04
C SER A 101 -0.16 10.17 3.27
N TYR A 102 -0.88 9.17 3.77
CA TYR A 102 -2.30 9.25 4.07
C TYR A 102 -2.62 10.27 5.18
N TYR A 103 -1.87 10.25 6.29
CA TYR A 103 -2.12 11.16 7.42
C TYR A 103 -1.69 12.61 7.15
N MET A 104 -0.66 12.81 6.32
CA MET A 104 -0.25 14.15 5.89
C MET A 104 -1.16 14.74 4.80
N GLY A 105 -2.15 13.97 4.32
CA GLY A 105 -3.06 14.41 3.27
C GLY A 105 -2.40 14.55 1.90
N PHE A 106 -1.26 13.89 1.69
CA PHE A 106 -0.65 13.82 0.36
C PHE A 106 -1.50 12.95 -0.58
N ASN A 107 -2.26 11.98 -0.03
CA ASN A 107 -3.24 11.10 -0.71
C ASN A 107 -2.79 10.48 -2.04
N VAL A 108 -1.48 10.43 -2.29
CA VAL A 108 -0.88 9.69 -3.39
C VAL A 108 -0.63 8.29 -2.82
N ALA A 109 -1.48 7.30 -3.15
CA ALA A 109 -0.96 5.93 -3.09
C ALA A 109 0.09 5.79 -4.20
N LEU A 110 0.62 4.57 -4.34
CA LEU A 110 1.55 4.24 -5.40
C LEU A 110 0.86 3.70 -6.68
N PRO A 111 -0.23 4.26 -7.29
CA PRO A 111 -0.65 3.80 -8.61
C PRO A 111 0.29 4.41 -9.65
N ILE A 112 1.07 3.54 -10.31
CA ILE A 112 2.06 3.86 -11.35
C ILE A 112 1.54 4.85 -12.42
N ILE A 113 0.22 4.91 -12.61
CA ILE A 113 -0.45 5.59 -13.73
C ILE A 113 -0.69 7.09 -13.46
N ASN A 114 -0.69 7.57 -12.20
CA ASN A 114 -0.93 9.00 -11.88
C ASN A 114 -0.22 9.45 -10.60
N MET A 115 1.05 9.09 -10.48
CA MET A 115 1.90 9.56 -9.40
C MET A 115 2.27 11.02 -9.59
N VAL A 116 2.23 11.81 -8.51
CA VAL A 116 2.91 13.11 -8.48
C VAL A 116 4.38 12.87 -8.85
N PRO A 117 5.00 13.66 -9.75
CA PRO A 117 6.35 13.41 -10.25
C PRO A 117 7.39 13.13 -9.16
N LEU A 118 7.25 13.78 -8.00
CA LEU A 118 8.08 13.56 -6.82
C LEU A 118 7.98 12.14 -6.24
N THR A 119 6.76 11.60 -6.11
CA THR A 119 6.51 10.24 -5.60
C THR A 119 7.02 9.17 -6.56
N PHE A 120 6.90 9.40 -7.87
CA PHE A 120 7.48 8.53 -8.89
C PHE A 120 9.01 8.50 -8.82
N LEU A 121 9.66 9.66 -8.68
CA LEU A 121 11.11 9.75 -8.54
C LEU A 121 11.60 9.06 -7.25
N LEU A 122 10.86 9.17 -6.15
CA LEU A 122 11.19 8.51 -4.90
C LEU A 122 11.08 6.98 -5.01
N LEU A 123 10.03 6.47 -5.67
CA LEU A 123 9.90 5.04 -5.97
C LEU A 123 11.08 4.55 -6.81
N VAL A 124 11.43 5.27 -7.89
CA VAL A 124 12.59 4.97 -8.74
C VAL A 124 13.86 4.97 -7.88
N PHE A 125 14.07 5.97 -7.02
CA PHE A 125 15.24 6.01 -6.15
C PHE A 125 15.32 4.81 -5.20
N ILE A 126 14.20 4.37 -4.62
CA ILE A 126 14.16 3.18 -3.75
C ILE A 126 14.49 1.90 -4.54
N LEU A 127 13.89 1.73 -5.73
CA LEU A 127 14.10 0.56 -6.58
C LEU A 127 15.55 0.46 -7.08
N PHE A 128 16.09 1.57 -7.60
CA PHE A 128 17.45 1.63 -8.14
C PHE A 128 18.51 1.74 -7.05
N GLY A 129 18.20 2.37 -5.91
CA GLY A 129 19.07 2.42 -4.75
C GLY A 129 19.47 1.03 -4.30
N MET A 130 18.48 0.14 -4.10
CA MET A 130 18.75 -1.26 -3.77
C MET A 130 19.67 -1.94 -4.80
N ALA A 131 19.52 -1.66 -6.09
CA ALA A 131 20.37 -2.23 -7.13
C ALA A 131 21.83 -1.75 -7.07
N ILE A 132 22.07 -0.51 -6.64
CA ILE A 132 23.39 0.11 -6.56
C ILE A 132 24.13 -0.32 -5.29
N PHE A 133 23.42 -0.46 -4.17
CA PHE A 133 24.01 -0.75 -2.86
C PHE A 133 24.00 -2.24 -2.47
N ALA A 134 23.25 -3.09 -3.19
CA ALA A 134 23.03 -4.49 -2.82
C ALA A 134 24.33 -5.29 -2.60
N ASN A 135 25.34 -5.13 -3.47
CA ASN A 135 26.56 -5.93 -3.39
C ASN A 135 27.38 -5.58 -2.14
N GLY A 136 27.64 -4.29 -1.89
CA GLY A 136 28.34 -3.82 -0.69
C GLY A 136 27.58 -4.13 0.60
N LEU A 137 26.25 -3.96 0.61
CA LEU A 137 25.42 -4.34 1.76
C LEU A 137 25.49 -5.84 2.05
N TYR A 138 25.50 -6.67 1.01
CA TYR A 138 25.62 -8.11 1.15
C TYR A 138 27.01 -8.56 1.60
N TYR A 139 28.08 -7.88 1.16
CA TYR A 139 29.43 -8.09 1.69
C TYR A 139 29.47 -7.88 3.20
N GLN A 140 29.07 -6.70 3.66
CA GLN A 140 29.08 -6.35 5.08
C GLN A 140 28.21 -7.30 5.91
N PHE A 141 27.08 -7.72 5.35
CA PHE A 141 26.21 -8.68 6.01
C PHE A 141 26.85 -10.07 6.14
N ALA A 142 27.41 -10.59 5.04
CA ALA A 142 28.09 -11.88 5.02
C ALA A 142 29.27 -11.90 5.98
N GLU A 143 30.12 -10.88 5.92
CA GLU A 143 31.26 -10.68 6.80
C GLU A 143 30.85 -10.65 8.28
N ARG A 144 29.88 -9.81 8.66
CA ARG A 144 29.35 -9.77 10.04
C ARG A 144 28.71 -11.09 10.48
N ARG A 145 28.18 -11.90 9.56
CA ARG A 145 27.57 -13.19 9.88
C ARG A 145 28.65 -14.25 10.11
N ILE A 146 29.69 -14.27 9.29
CA ILE A 146 30.86 -15.13 9.43
C ILE A 146 31.58 -14.83 10.74
N TYR A 147 31.89 -13.56 11.03
CA TYR A 147 32.53 -13.18 12.31
C TYR A 147 31.71 -13.62 13.53
N ARG A 148 30.38 -13.54 13.45
CA ARG A 148 29.48 -14.04 14.52
C ARG A 148 29.55 -15.54 14.74
N ILE A 149 29.85 -16.33 13.70
CA ILE A 149 30.01 -17.77 13.82
C ILE A 149 31.40 -18.07 14.37
N LYS A 150 32.44 -17.39 13.87
CA LYS A 150 33.83 -17.50 14.34
C LYS A 150 34.00 -17.17 15.81
N ALA A 151 33.35 -16.11 16.27
CA ALA A 151 33.41 -15.69 17.67
C ALA A 151 32.78 -16.68 18.66
N ARG A 152 32.17 -17.78 18.18
CA ARG A 152 31.70 -18.88 19.03
C ARG A 152 32.80 -19.90 19.35
N GLU A 153 33.99 -19.74 18.78
CA GLU A 153 35.19 -20.55 19.07
C GLU A 153 34.90 -22.06 18.98
N ILE A 154 34.28 -22.47 17.88
CA ILE A 154 33.90 -23.86 17.63
C ILE A 154 35.17 -24.69 17.39
N GLN A 155 35.43 -25.66 18.27
CA GLN A 155 36.65 -26.47 18.21
C GLN A 155 36.73 -27.35 16.94
N ASP A 156 35.59 -27.77 16.40
CA ASP A 156 35.52 -28.57 15.18
C ASP A 156 35.36 -27.67 13.94
N GLY A 157 36.43 -27.56 13.16
CA GLY A 157 36.45 -26.79 11.91
C GLY A 157 35.48 -27.30 10.84
N SER A 158 35.08 -28.58 10.88
CA SER A 158 34.08 -29.12 9.96
C SER A 158 32.67 -28.62 10.29
N VAL A 159 32.34 -28.55 11.59
CA VAL A 159 31.08 -28.00 12.11
C VAL A 159 31.02 -26.50 11.84
N GLU A 160 32.11 -25.78 12.07
CA GLU A 160 32.19 -24.35 11.78
C GLU A 160 31.94 -24.05 10.29
N LYS A 161 32.64 -24.76 9.40
CA LYS A 161 32.47 -24.63 7.95
C LYS A 161 31.04 -24.98 7.52
N TYR A 162 30.42 -25.99 8.15
CA TYR A 162 29.02 -26.34 7.92
C TYR A 162 28.09 -25.19 8.30
N LEU A 163 28.27 -24.57 9.46
CA LEU A 163 27.45 -23.45 9.92
C LEU A 163 27.60 -22.21 9.02
N ILE A 164 28.82 -21.90 8.57
CA ILE A 164 29.05 -20.81 7.61
C ILE A 164 28.26 -21.08 6.33
N ARG A 165 28.39 -22.29 5.76
CA ARG A 165 27.68 -22.69 4.54
C ARG A 165 26.16 -22.66 4.70
N ASP A 166 25.64 -23.17 5.82
CA ASP A 166 24.20 -23.23 6.09
C ASP A 166 23.60 -21.85 6.36
N SER A 167 24.34 -20.97 7.05
CA SER A 167 23.90 -19.60 7.32
C SER A 167 23.84 -18.72 6.06
N GLY A 168 24.67 -19.02 5.07
CA GLY A 168 24.72 -18.33 3.79
C GLY A 168 23.95 -19.05 2.67
N GLY A 169 24.48 -18.92 1.45
CA GLY A 169 23.96 -19.55 0.25
C GLY A 169 22.72 -18.84 -0.29
N THR A 170 21.76 -19.65 -0.74
CA THR A 170 20.54 -19.14 -1.36
C THR A 170 19.31 -19.90 -0.85
N SER A 171 18.16 -19.22 -0.80
CA SER A 171 16.90 -19.75 -0.29
C SER A 171 15.76 -19.39 -1.21
N LYS A 172 15.30 -20.35 -2.03
CA LYS A 172 14.13 -20.14 -2.90
C LYS A 172 12.87 -19.88 -2.08
N MET A 173 12.68 -20.66 -1.01
CA MET A 173 11.55 -20.49 -0.08
C MET A 173 11.59 -19.12 0.62
N GLY A 174 12.79 -18.68 1.02
CA GLY A 174 12.98 -17.34 1.61
C GLY A 174 12.62 -16.22 0.64
N ALA A 175 13.01 -16.34 -0.64
CA ALA A 175 12.59 -15.40 -1.67
C ALA A 175 11.07 -15.37 -1.82
N THR A 176 10.43 -16.53 -1.96
CA THR A 176 8.98 -16.64 -2.12
C THR A 176 8.21 -16.03 -0.94
N ILE A 177 8.58 -16.36 0.30
CA ILE A 177 7.91 -15.85 1.50
C ILE A 177 8.01 -14.33 1.57
N VAL A 178 9.22 -13.77 1.38
CA VAL A 178 9.43 -12.32 1.45
C VAL A 178 8.67 -11.59 0.34
N THR A 179 8.66 -12.14 -0.88
CA THR A 179 7.88 -11.55 -1.98
C THR A 179 6.39 -11.60 -1.70
N ILE A 180 5.85 -12.71 -1.18
CA ILE A 180 4.44 -12.82 -0.80
C ILE A 180 4.10 -11.80 0.29
N LEU A 181 4.94 -11.65 1.32
CA LEU A 181 4.72 -10.67 2.39
C LEU A 181 4.73 -9.23 1.86
N ALA A 182 5.64 -8.90 0.93
CA ALA A 182 5.69 -7.58 0.32
C ALA A 182 4.48 -7.30 -0.58
N VAL A 183 3.96 -8.31 -1.28
CA VAL A 183 2.72 -8.17 -2.07
C VAL A 183 1.52 -8.04 -1.13
N ALA A 184 1.42 -8.86 -0.09
CA ALA A 184 0.37 -8.78 0.92
C ALA A 184 0.36 -7.42 1.62
N SER A 185 1.53 -6.82 1.90
CA SER A 185 1.59 -5.49 2.49
C SER A 185 1.00 -4.40 1.60
N ILE A 186 1.07 -4.55 0.26
CA ILE A 186 0.42 -3.59 -0.66
C ILE A 186 -1.10 -3.63 -0.48
N PHE A 187 -1.68 -4.85 -0.45
CA PHE A 187 -3.12 -5.01 -0.25
C PHE A 187 -3.58 -4.54 1.13
N ILE A 188 -2.80 -4.85 2.17
CA ILE A 188 -3.05 -4.38 3.54
C ILE A 188 -3.00 -2.85 3.57
N SER A 189 -1.96 -2.25 2.99
CA SER A 189 -1.82 -0.79 2.92
C SER A 189 -3.04 -0.14 2.26
N HIS A 190 -3.45 -0.64 1.10
CA HIS A 190 -4.62 -0.13 0.38
C HIS A 190 -5.94 -0.25 1.16
N PHE A 191 -6.11 -1.33 1.92
CA PHE A 191 -7.29 -1.51 2.78
C PHE A 191 -7.34 -0.49 3.93
N PHE A 192 -6.19 -0.19 4.55
CA PHE A 192 -6.13 0.75 5.68
C PHE A 192 -6.00 2.22 5.26
N PHE A 193 -5.40 2.48 4.11
CA PHE A 193 -5.03 3.81 3.61
C PHE A 193 -5.53 3.98 2.16
N PRO A 194 -6.85 4.06 1.95
CA PRO A 194 -7.41 4.26 0.62
C PRO A 194 -7.02 5.63 0.05
N THR A 195 -6.90 5.72 -1.27
CA THR A 195 -6.70 7.01 -1.96
C THR A 195 -8.00 7.73 -2.23
N ASP A 196 -7.88 9.02 -2.57
CA ASP A 196 -8.96 9.83 -3.14
C ASP A 196 -9.70 9.10 -4.27
N ARG A 197 -8.97 8.38 -5.12
CA ARG A 197 -9.56 7.63 -6.24
C ARG A 197 -10.33 6.43 -5.79
N ASP A 198 -9.83 5.73 -4.78
CA ASP A 198 -10.50 4.54 -4.26
C ASP A 198 -11.83 4.94 -3.63
N ILE A 199 -11.84 6.05 -2.90
CA ILE A 199 -13.04 6.61 -2.27
C ILE A 199 -14.01 7.17 -3.31
N ILE A 200 -13.54 7.95 -4.29
CA ILE A 200 -14.39 8.42 -5.41
C ILE A 200 -14.97 7.24 -6.19
N GLN A 201 -14.14 6.24 -6.51
CA GLN A 201 -14.58 5.08 -7.27
C GLN A 201 -15.56 4.22 -6.46
N LYS A 202 -15.40 4.14 -5.14
CA LYS A 202 -16.35 3.50 -4.24
C LYS A 202 -17.73 4.16 -4.35
N VAL A 203 -17.81 5.49 -4.37
CA VAL A 203 -19.08 6.20 -4.61
C VAL A 203 -19.61 5.92 -6.02
N ARG A 204 -18.79 6.10 -7.06
CA ARG A 204 -19.21 5.92 -8.46
C ARG A 204 -19.76 4.52 -8.76
N THR A 205 -19.21 3.49 -8.12
CA THR A 205 -19.58 2.09 -8.38
C THR A 205 -20.67 1.55 -7.46
N SER A 206 -21.02 2.27 -6.39
CA SER A 206 -22.09 1.87 -5.48
C SER A 206 -23.45 2.35 -5.97
N SER A 207 -24.50 1.80 -5.38
CA SER A 207 -25.89 2.22 -5.57
C SER A 207 -26.44 2.81 -4.27
N LEU A 208 -27.51 3.59 -4.39
CA LEU A 208 -28.25 4.09 -3.23
C LEU A 208 -29.32 3.08 -2.83
N TYR A 209 -29.73 3.10 -1.56
CA TYR A 209 -30.72 2.17 -1.02
C TYR A 209 -32.05 2.24 -1.81
N GLU A 210 -32.48 3.44 -2.18
CA GLU A 210 -33.68 3.70 -2.96
C GLU A 210 -33.52 3.32 -4.45
N TYR A 211 -32.27 3.23 -4.94
CA TYR A 211 -31.95 2.98 -6.35
C TYR A 211 -30.92 1.84 -6.51
N PRO A 212 -31.22 0.60 -6.05
CA PRO A 212 -30.22 -0.44 -5.86
C PRO A 212 -29.63 -1.01 -7.16
N PHE A 213 -30.30 -0.81 -8.29
CA PHE A 213 -29.94 -1.40 -9.59
C PHE A 213 -29.02 -0.52 -10.45
N PHE A 214 -28.82 0.75 -10.07
CA PHE A 214 -28.07 1.71 -10.85
C PHE A 214 -26.88 2.23 -10.04
N SER A 215 -25.71 2.30 -10.70
CA SER A 215 -24.54 2.88 -10.06
C SER A 215 -24.65 4.40 -10.05
N ILE A 216 -24.30 5.03 -8.93
CA ILE A 216 -24.35 6.49 -8.78
C ILE A 216 -23.54 7.16 -9.89
N GLY A 217 -22.34 6.65 -10.17
CA GLY A 217 -21.45 7.21 -11.18
C GLY A 217 -22.07 7.21 -12.57
N GLU A 218 -22.63 6.07 -13.00
CA GLU A 218 -23.25 5.95 -14.32
C GLU A 218 -24.49 6.84 -14.45
N SER A 219 -25.39 6.83 -13.47
CA SER A 219 -26.62 7.64 -13.53
C SER A 219 -26.30 9.13 -13.55
N PHE A 220 -25.34 9.58 -12.73
CA PHE A 220 -24.96 10.99 -12.66
C PHE A 220 -24.22 11.46 -13.92
N GLU A 221 -23.29 10.66 -14.44
CA GLU A 221 -22.52 11.00 -15.65
C GLU A 221 -23.38 10.97 -16.92
N ASN A 222 -24.46 10.19 -16.93
CA ASN A 222 -25.42 10.18 -18.03
C ASN A 222 -26.41 11.36 -17.97
N TYR A 223 -26.80 11.79 -16.76
CA TYR A 223 -27.78 12.87 -16.58
C TYR A 223 -27.17 14.27 -16.70
N PHE A 224 -26.00 14.51 -16.07
CA PHE A 224 -25.37 15.83 -16.03
C PHE A 224 -24.35 16.06 -17.15
N ARG A 225 -24.21 17.32 -17.58
CA ARG A 225 -23.12 17.73 -18.49
C ARG A 225 -21.87 18.11 -17.69
N ASN A 226 -20.69 17.89 -18.27
CA ASN A 226 -19.39 18.20 -17.65
C ASN A 226 -19.21 17.62 -16.23
N PRO A 227 -19.41 16.31 -16.02
CA PRO A 227 -19.33 15.72 -14.68
C PRO A 227 -17.91 15.81 -14.12
N GLY A 228 -17.82 16.11 -12.83
CA GLY A 228 -16.58 16.17 -12.06
C GLY A 228 -16.76 15.55 -10.67
N TRP A 229 -15.72 14.88 -10.20
CA TRP A 229 -15.67 14.25 -8.88
C TRP A 229 -14.46 14.73 -8.12
N ALA A 230 -14.63 15.10 -6.85
CA ALA A 230 -13.56 15.51 -5.96
C ALA A 230 -13.75 14.85 -4.58
N TYR A 231 -12.63 14.48 -3.95
CA TYR A 231 -12.62 13.98 -2.58
C TYR A 231 -12.13 15.07 -1.63
N TYR A 232 -12.77 15.17 -0.49
CA TYR A 232 -12.41 16.06 0.60
C TYR A 232 -12.40 15.28 1.91
N ARG A 233 -11.36 15.46 2.71
CA ARG A 233 -11.34 15.00 4.10
C ARG A 233 -11.70 16.16 5.02
N GLY A 234 -12.84 16.06 5.68
CA GLY A 234 -13.30 17.01 6.68
C GLY A 234 -12.44 16.98 7.95
N THR A 235 -12.53 18.05 8.75
CA THR A 235 -11.73 18.24 9.97
C THR A 235 -11.99 17.22 11.07
N GLU A 236 -13.13 16.53 11.04
CA GLU A 236 -13.51 15.49 12.00
C GLU A 236 -13.24 14.06 11.48
N GLY A 237 -12.52 13.93 10.36
CA GLY A 237 -12.30 12.64 9.71
C GLY A 237 -13.46 12.18 8.83
N LEU A 238 -14.48 13.03 8.63
CA LEU A 238 -15.54 12.80 7.66
C LEU A 238 -14.95 12.76 6.24
N GLU A 239 -15.15 11.66 5.55
CA GLU A 239 -14.74 11.48 4.16
C GLU A 239 -15.90 11.90 3.25
N LEU A 240 -15.68 12.96 2.47
CA LEU A 240 -16.69 13.53 1.59
C LEU A 240 -16.28 13.35 0.14
N VAL A 241 -17.22 12.90 -0.69
CA VAL A 241 -17.08 12.90 -2.14
C VAL A 241 -18.08 13.90 -2.69
N GLU A 242 -17.57 14.87 -3.44
CA GLU A 242 -18.36 15.88 -4.10
C GLU A 242 -18.46 15.57 -5.60
N PHE A 243 -19.69 15.47 -6.08
CA PHE A 243 -20.02 15.51 -7.48
C PHE A 243 -20.35 16.94 -7.92
N GLN A 244 -19.90 17.34 -9.10
CA GLN A 244 -20.31 18.58 -9.77
C GLN A 244 -20.75 18.27 -11.20
N GLY A 245 -21.83 18.92 -11.66
CA GLY A 245 -22.29 18.83 -13.03
C GLY A 245 -23.23 19.97 -13.42
N ASP A 246 -23.36 20.23 -14.71
CA ASP A 246 -24.28 21.22 -15.26
C ASP A 246 -25.62 20.54 -15.59
N SER A 247 -26.73 21.16 -15.17
CA SER A 247 -28.08 20.64 -15.44
C SER A 247 -28.38 20.64 -16.95
N PRO A 248 -29.03 19.58 -17.49
CA PRO A 248 -29.34 19.48 -18.91
C PRO A 248 -30.32 20.56 -19.40
N ASP A 249 -31.24 21.00 -18.54
CA ASP A 249 -32.32 21.94 -18.89
C ASP A 249 -31.90 23.41 -18.84
N MET A 250 -30.89 23.74 -18.02
CA MET A 250 -30.40 25.11 -17.87
C MET A 250 -28.87 25.14 -17.83
N PRO A 251 -28.20 25.61 -18.90
CA PRO A 251 -26.74 25.57 -19.02
C PRO A 251 -25.98 26.47 -18.03
N ARG A 252 -26.67 27.21 -17.15
CA ARG A 252 -26.08 28.01 -16.07
C ARG A 252 -26.39 27.49 -14.67
N LYS A 253 -27.09 26.37 -14.55
CA LYS A 253 -27.46 25.76 -13.28
C LYS A 253 -26.42 24.71 -12.91
N LYS A 254 -25.45 25.09 -12.09
CA LYS A 254 -24.41 24.19 -11.58
C LYS A 254 -24.96 23.45 -10.37
N VAL A 255 -24.94 22.13 -10.43
CA VAL A 255 -25.39 21.24 -9.36
C VAL A 255 -24.16 20.65 -8.68
N THR A 256 -24.17 20.68 -7.36
CA THR A 256 -23.17 20.03 -6.52
C THR A 256 -23.89 19.10 -5.55
N ILE A 257 -23.49 17.84 -5.52
CA ILE A 257 -24.04 16.84 -4.61
C ILE A 257 -22.88 16.25 -3.79
N GLN A 258 -23.01 16.23 -2.48
CA GLN A 258 -22.01 15.68 -1.58
C GLN A 258 -22.49 14.36 -0.99
N PHE A 259 -21.58 13.41 -0.87
CA PHE A 259 -21.78 12.12 -0.24
C PHE A 259 -20.85 11.99 0.95
N VAL A 260 -21.38 11.56 2.09
CA VAL A 260 -20.57 11.06 3.21
C VAL A 260 -20.23 9.61 2.90
N VAL A 261 -18.96 9.25 3.06
CA VAL A 261 -18.46 7.92 2.78
C VAL A 261 -17.84 7.35 4.04
N ASP A 262 -18.33 6.19 4.50
CA ASP A 262 -17.54 5.32 5.38
C ASP A 262 -16.90 4.25 4.50
N TYR A 263 -15.63 4.44 4.15
CA TYR A 263 -14.92 3.52 3.26
C TYR A 263 -14.79 2.10 3.87
N LYS A 264 -14.72 1.99 5.21
CA LYS A 264 -14.49 0.72 5.91
C LYS A 264 -15.77 -0.08 6.04
N LEU A 265 -16.87 0.58 6.37
CA LEU A 265 -18.21 -0.04 6.42
C LEU A 265 -18.82 -0.18 5.02
N GLY A 266 -18.32 0.58 4.05
CA GLY A 266 -18.82 0.61 2.69
C GLY A 266 -20.15 1.35 2.57
N GLU A 267 -20.48 2.19 3.55
CA GLU A 267 -21.70 2.98 3.61
C GLU A 267 -21.50 4.30 2.87
N ILE A 268 -22.47 4.66 2.04
CA ILE A 268 -22.47 5.89 1.26
C ILE A 268 -23.84 6.53 1.44
N GLU A 269 -23.83 7.75 1.96
CA GLU A 269 -25.06 8.49 2.23
C GLU A 269 -25.01 9.84 1.52
N PRO A 270 -26.07 10.22 0.79
CA PRO A 270 -26.18 11.58 0.31
C PRO A 270 -26.23 12.56 1.49
N TYR A 271 -25.41 13.60 1.41
CA TYR A 271 -25.22 14.55 2.51
C TYR A 271 -25.84 15.91 2.22
N SER A 272 -25.61 16.45 1.03
CA SER A 272 -26.13 17.77 0.67
C SER A 272 -26.30 17.92 -0.84
N LEU A 273 -27.26 18.78 -1.21
CA LEU A 273 -27.42 19.31 -2.56
C LEU A 273 -27.26 20.82 -2.52
N MET A 274 -26.46 21.33 -3.44
CA MET A 274 -26.33 22.74 -3.72
C MET A 274 -26.61 23.01 -5.19
N ILE A 275 -27.33 24.10 -5.45
CA ILE A 275 -27.59 24.60 -6.79
C ILE A 275 -27.08 26.03 -6.84
N ASN A 276 -26.13 26.30 -7.73
CA ASN A 276 -25.44 27.59 -7.83
C ASN A 276 -24.82 28.06 -6.50
N GLY A 277 -24.39 27.11 -5.66
CA GLY A 277 -23.79 27.38 -4.35
C GLY A 277 -24.80 27.57 -3.20
N GLU A 278 -26.10 27.52 -3.47
CA GLU A 278 -27.13 27.57 -2.43
C GLU A 278 -27.57 26.17 -2.04
N SER A 279 -27.50 25.85 -0.74
CA SER A 279 -28.01 24.60 -0.18
C SER A 279 -29.53 24.50 -0.35
N LYS A 280 -29.99 23.33 -0.79
CA LYS A 280 -31.41 23.04 -1.04
C LYS A 280 -31.97 22.11 0.02
N ASN A 281 -33.29 22.14 0.16
CA ASN A 281 -34.00 21.31 1.13
C ASN A 281 -34.12 19.85 0.63
N GLU A 282 -34.60 18.98 1.52
CA GLU A 282 -34.79 17.56 1.25
C GLU A 282 -35.76 17.29 0.09
N GLU A 283 -36.82 18.08 -0.05
CA GLU A 283 -37.80 17.92 -1.14
C GLU A 283 -37.17 18.16 -2.52
N GLU A 284 -36.39 19.23 -2.67
CA GLU A 284 -35.64 19.49 -3.90
C GLU A 284 -34.57 18.44 -4.16
N PHE A 285 -33.94 17.92 -3.10
CA PHE A 285 -32.98 16.81 -3.20
C PHE A 285 -33.64 15.56 -3.80
N LEU A 286 -34.73 15.08 -3.19
CA LEU A 286 -35.44 13.88 -3.64
C LEU A 286 -35.92 14.02 -5.08
N LYS A 287 -36.45 15.19 -5.45
CA LYS A 287 -36.90 15.45 -6.82
C LYS A 287 -35.78 15.31 -7.84
N ILE A 288 -34.59 15.84 -7.55
CA ILE A 288 -33.44 15.72 -8.46
C ILE A 288 -32.96 14.26 -8.52
N MET A 289 -32.94 13.54 -7.40
CA MET A 289 -32.57 12.13 -7.37
C MET A 289 -33.52 11.28 -8.22
N ASP A 290 -34.83 11.49 -8.09
CA ASP A 290 -35.82 10.84 -8.96
C ASP A 290 -35.52 11.13 -10.43
N GLU A 291 -35.26 12.39 -10.81
CA GLU A 291 -34.94 12.76 -12.19
C GLU A 291 -33.67 12.08 -12.73
N ILE A 292 -32.61 11.98 -11.91
CA ILE A 292 -31.35 11.33 -12.29
C ILE A 292 -31.55 9.84 -12.59
N PHE A 293 -32.26 9.13 -11.70
CA PHE A 293 -32.42 7.68 -11.80
C PHE A 293 -33.61 7.25 -12.69
N LYS A 294 -34.59 8.13 -12.93
CA LYS A 294 -35.74 7.86 -13.80
C LYS A 294 -35.36 7.59 -15.25
N VAL A 295 -34.30 8.24 -15.76
CA VAL A 295 -33.80 8.06 -17.14
C VAL A 295 -33.37 6.62 -17.42
N GLN A 296 -33.09 5.83 -16.37
CA GLN A 296 -32.52 4.49 -16.50
C GLN A 296 -33.48 3.37 -16.11
N ASN A 297 -34.70 3.66 -15.63
CA ASN A 297 -35.67 2.63 -15.26
C ASN A 297 -36.35 2.05 -16.53
N PRO A 298 -36.03 0.81 -16.98
CA PRO A 298 -36.66 0.23 -18.17
C PRO A 298 -38.14 -0.10 -17.97
N PHE A 299 -38.67 0.05 -16.74
CA PHE A 299 -40.06 -0.21 -16.38
C PHE A 299 -40.95 1.04 -16.40
N ASP A 300 -40.39 2.24 -16.60
CA ASP A 300 -41.16 3.47 -16.85
C ASP A 300 -41.45 3.65 -18.35
N ILE A 301 -41.92 2.58 -19.00
CA ILE A 301 -42.68 2.74 -20.23
C ILE A 301 -43.97 3.43 -19.81
N GLU A 302 -44.24 4.62 -20.35
CA GLU A 302 -45.57 5.21 -20.34
C GLU A 302 -46.53 4.20 -21.00
N ASP A 303 -47.06 3.28 -20.21
CA ASP A 303 -48.09 2.35 -20.64
C ASP A 303 -49.35 3.18 -20.91
N GLY A 304 -49.46 3.62 -22.16
CA GLY A 304 -50.71 3.95 -22.82
C GLY A 304 -51.63 2.73 -22.95
N LEU A 305 -51.79 1.96 -21.88
CA LEU A 305 -52.86 0.98 -21.76
C LEU A 305 -54.06 1.71 -21.16
N GLN A 306 -55.01 2.05 -22.03
CA GLN A 306 -56.36 2.39 -21.62
C GLN A 306 -56.95 1.21 -20.83
N VAL A 307 -56.82 1.25 -19.51
CA VAL A 307 -57.59 0.37 -18.63
C VAL A 307 -59.02 0.88 -18.66
N LYS A 308 -59.85 0.22 -19.49
CA LYS A 308 -61.30 0.36 -19.38
C LYS A 308 -61.70 0.02 -17.94
N GLU A 309 -62.33 0.99 -17.29
CA GLU A 309 -63.05 0.83 -16.04
C GLU A 309 -63.82 -0.50 -16.02
N ILE A 310 -63.50 -1.33 -15.03
CA ILE A 310 -64.49 -2.23 -14.46
C ILE A 310 -64.52 -1.88 -12.97
N GLU A 311 -65.48 -1.02 -12.61
CA GLU A 311 -65.98 -0.91 -11.25
C GLU A 311 -66.33 -2.31 -10.72
N LYS A 312 -65.76 -2.67 -9.58
CA LYS A 312 -66.49 -3.34 -8.50
C LYS A 312 -65.67 -3.36 -7.21
N GLU A 313 -66.18 -2.58 -6.27
CA GLU A 313 -66.04 -2.65 -4.82
C GLU A 313 -65.27 -3.87 -4.29
N LYS A 314 -64.19 -3.59 -3.56
CA LYS A 314 -63.94 -4.18 -2.25
C LYS A 314 -63.04 -3.27 -1.43
N GLU A 315 -63.70 -2.55 -0.55
CA GLU A 315 -63.16 -1.91 0.65
C GLU A 315 -62.30 -2.92 1.43
N VAL A 316 -60.97 -2.71 1.43
CA VAL A 316 -60.06 -3.32 2.40
C VAL A 316 -59.11 -2.23 2.89
N ASP A 317 -59.30 -1.93 4.17
CA ASP A 317 -58.65 -0.97 5.03
C ASP A 317 -57.12 -0.88 4.87
N SER A 318 -56.63 0.27 4.39
CA SER A 318 -55.21 0.58 4.20
C SER A 318 -54.57 1.35 5.36
N ARG A 319 -55.09 1.21 6.60
CA ARG A 319 -54.53 1.85 7.80
C ARG A 319 -53.48 1.05 8.57
N ALA A 320 -52.85 0.05 7.98
CA ALA A 320 -51.85 -0.74 8.69
C ALA A 320 -50.69 -1.15 7.80
N LEU A 321 -49.76 -0.23 7.51
CA LEU A 321 -48.34 -0.55 7.23
C LEU A 321 -47.40 0.68 7.24
N TYR A 322 -47.64 1.61 8.16
CA TYR A 322 -46.60 2.47 8.74
C TYR A 322 -46.87 2.49 10.25
N PRO A 323 -45.98 1.94 11.09
CA PRO A 323 -44.82 2.72 11.53
C PRO A 323 -43.56 1.89 11.88
N LEU A 324 -42.46 2.61 12.18
CA LEU A 324 -41.24 2.19 12.91
C LEU A 324 -40.04 1.76 12.05
N LEU A 325 -39.21 2.75 11.65
CA LEU A 325 -37.77 2.75 11.95
C LEU A 325 -37.11 4.07 11.52
N PHE A 326 -37.48 5.17 12.18
CA PHE A 326 -36.59 6.33 12.35
C PHE A 326 -36.89 6.97 13.70
N LEU A 327 -36.47 6.27 14.75
CA LEU A 327 -36.38 6.79 16.12
C LEU A 327 -34.98 6.46 16.64
N TYR A 328 -33.96 7.09 16.04
CA TYR A 328 -32.66 7.22 16.70
C TYR A 328 -31.81 8.40 16.20
N ILE A 329 -32.37 9.62 16.11
CA ILE A 329 -31.59 10.85 16.28
C ILE A 329 -32.40 11.80 17.16
N ARG A 330 -32.23 11.66 18.47
CA ARG A 330 -32.27 12.78 19.43
C ARG A 330 -31.63 12.35 20.76
N LYS A 331 -30.30 12.17 20.74
CA LYS A 331 -29.39 12.67 21.77
C LYS A 331 -27.94 12.49 21.36
#